data_AF-A0A9K3HLF4-F1
#
_entry.id   AF-A0A9K3HLF4-F1
#
_cell.length_a   1.000
_cell.length_b   1.000
_cell.length_c   1.000
_cell.angle_alpha   90.00
_cell.angle_beta   90.00
_cell.angle_gamma   90.00
#
_symmetry.space_group_name_H-M   'P 1'
#
loop_
_entity.id
_entity.type
_entity.pdbx_description
1 polymer ?
#
loop_
_entity_poly.entity_id
_entity_poly.type
_entity_poly.pdbx_seq_one_letter_code
_entity_poly.pdbx_strand_id
1 'polypeptide(L)'
;MHRLQARWYIDAYGKRKDANQMLLELAILDFNMVQSAHKRELQNVSRWWNKIGLASKLSFSRDRLMECFFWSVGMVFEPQYYSCRLGLTKVGALITTIDDIYDVYGSIDELKIFTDAVKRWDINAMKHMSEVLQVGFLALYNTINDMGYDTLVAQGTNIIPILAKVWGELTEAFFVEAKWNHINYKPALEDYLDNAWRSVSGVVILTHGYFLMNQDAKKDVTNSSMGKFDNLIKWSSMIFRLYNDLATSSDEMDRGKSVNAISCYMQEHDVCEQVARKYIKSLIDKAWKKMIEARVACPDDSKDPFIDMAINLARISHCTYQYGDGHGAPDARSKDRVLSVIFEPIREQEHYEPKLQQQ
;
A
#
# COMPACT_ATOMS: atom_id res chain seq x y z
N MET A 1 -4.95 8.91 -7.93
CA MET A 1 -5.86 8.43 -6.87
C MET A 1 -7.19 9.17 -6.98
N HIS A 2 -8.32 8.44 -6.97
CA HIS A 2 -9.66 8.98 -7.23
C HIS A 2 -10.08 10.10 -6.27
N ARG A 3 -9.93 9.93 -4.96
CA ARG A 3 -10.36 10.96 -3.99
C ARG A 3 -9.59 12.29 -4.12
N LEU A 4 -8.29 12.25 -4.42
CA LEU A 4 -7.52 13.46 -4.72
C LEU A 4 -8.01 14.15 -6.00
N GLN A 5 -8.27 13.36 -7.04
CA GLN A 5 -8.81 13.89 -8.29
C GLN A 5 -10.21 14.46 -8.10
N ALA A 6 -11.07 13.81 -7.31
CA ALA A 6 -12.41 14.28 -7.01
C ALA A 6 -12.38 15.68 -6.38
N ARG A 7 -11.52 15.91 -5.37
CA ARG A 7 -11.34 17.24 -4.77
C ARG A 7 -10.93 18.28 -5.82
N TRP A 8 -9.89 17.98 -6.61
CA TRP A 8 -9.43 18.87 -7.66
C TRP A 8 -10.51 19.17 -8.71
N TYR A 9 -11.28 18.16 -9.12
CA TYR A 9 -12.36 18.32 -10.08
C TYR A 9 -13.55 19.09 -9.51
N ILE A 10 -13.89 18.92 -8.23
CA ILE A 10 -14.92 19.72 -7.56
C ILE A 10 -14.51 21.20 -7.57
N ASP A 11 -13.27 21.50 -7.20
CA ASP A 11 -12.73 22.87 -7.20
C ASP A 11 -12.68 23.47 -8.61
N ALA A 12 -12.29 22.69 -9.61
CA ALA A 12 -12.22 23.13 -11.00
C ALA A 12 -13.63 23.32 -11.60
N TYR A 13 -14.55 22.40 -11.30
CA TYR A 13 -15.92 22.44 -11.80
C TYR A 13 -16.69 23.63 -11.22
N GLY A 14 -16.52 23.93 -9.92
CA GLY A 14 -17.16 25.08 -9.28
C GLY A 14 -16.72 26.45 -9.82
N LYS A 15 -15.59 26.52 -10.53
CA LYS A 15 -15.13 27.77 -11.19
C LYS A 15 -15.75 27.99 -12.57
N ARG A 16 -16.48 27.02 -13.11
CA ARG A 16 -17.06 27.13 -14.45
C ARG A 16 -18.37 27.92 -14.40
N LYS A 17 -18.56 28.79 -15.39
CA LYS A 17 -19.82 29.55 -15.54
C LYS A 17 -21.02 28.68 -15.90
N ASP A 18 -20.77 27.54 -16.53
CA ASP A 18 -21.77 26.57 -16.96
C ASP A 18 -21.91 25.38 -15.98
N ALA A 19 -21.36 25.50 -14.77
CA ALA A 19 -21.45 24.46 -13.76
C ALA A 19 -22.92 24.23 -13.36
N ASN A 20 -23.35 22.97 -13.36
CA ASN A 20 -24.63 22.62 -12.77
C ASN A 20 -24.50 22.69 -11.24
N GLN A 21 -25.18 23.64 -10.62
CA GLN A 21 -25.06 23.91 -9.20
C GLN A 21 -25.51 22.74 -8.32
N MET A 22 -26.57 22.02 -8.71
CA MET A 22 -27.04 20.85 -7.96
C MET A 22 -26.02 19.71 -8.00
N LEU A 23 -25.35 19.51 -9.13
CA LEU A 23 -24.28 18.51 -9.25
C LEU A 23 -23.08 18.89 -8.38
N LEU A 24 -22.70 20.17 -8.35
CA LEU A 24 -21.60 20.67 -7.52
C LEU A 24 -21.89 20.47 -6.03
N GLU A 25 -23.09 20.85 -5.58
CA GLU A 25 -23.54 20.67 -4.20
C GLU A 25 -23.54 19.20 -3.81
N LEU A 26 -24.09 18.32 -4.65
CA LEU A 26 -24.06 16.88 -4.42
C LEU A 26 -22.64 16.33 -4.30
N ALA A 27 -21.72 16.77 -5.17
CA ALA A 27 -20.33 16.32 -5.15
C ALA A 27 -19.58 16.78 -3.89
N ILE A 28 -19.84 18.00 -3.40
CA ILE A 28 -19.28 18.52 -2.14
C ILE A 28 -19.82 17.72 -0.94
N LEU A 29 -21.14 17.51 -0.89
CA LEU A 29 -21.79 16.76 0.18
C LEU A 29 -21.29 15.30 0.24
N ASP A 30 -21.25 14.60 -0.90
CA ASP A 30 -20.72 13.24 -0.98
C ASP A 30 -19.26 13.20 -0.54
N PHE A 31 -18.42 14.12 -1.04
CA PHE A 31 -17.00 14.16 -0.66
C PHE A 31 -16.83 14.30 0.86
N ASN A 32 -17.54 15.25 1.48
CA ASN A 32 -17.46 15.51 2.91
C ASN A 32 -18.04 14.37 3.76
N MET A 33 -19.12 13.73 3.31
CA MET A 33 -19.71 12.56 3.98
C MET A 33 -18.73 11.38 4.00
N VAL A 34 -18.13 11.05 2.85
CA VAL A 34 -17.13 9.98 2.75
C VAL A 34 -15.90 10.31 3.59
N GLN A 35 -15.42 11.57 3.57
CA GLN A 35 -14.32 12.01 4.43
C GLN A 35 -14.64 11.81 5.92
N SER A 36 -15.87 12.13 6.34
CA SER A 36 -16.31 11.91 7.72
C SER A 36 -16.25 10.44 8.13
N ALA A 37 -16.60 9.52 7.23
CA ALA A 37 -16.46 8.08 7.46
C ALA A 37 -14.98 7.69 7.62
N HIS A 38 -14.10 8.16 6.74
CA HIS A 38 -12.65 7.90 6.83
C HIS A 38 -12.03 8.42 8.14
N LYS A 39 -12.46 9.58 8.65
CA LYS A 39 -12.00 10.09 9.96
C LYS A 39 -12.33 9.13 11.11
N ARG A 40 -13.55 8.56 11.11
CA ARG A 40 -13.95 7.58 12.14
C ARG A 40 -13.15 6.27 12.01
N GLU A 41 -12.92 5.83 10.79
CA GLU A 41 -12.08 4.65 10.52
C GLU A 41 -10.65 4.87 11.02
N LEU A 42 -10.06 6.03 10.75
CA LEU A 42 -8.73 6.41 11.22
C LEU A 42 -8.63 6.38 12.76
N GLN A 43 -9.64 6.89 13.46
CA GLN A 43 -9.69 6.81 14.92
C GLN A 43 -9.70 5.35 15.42
N ASN A 44 -10.36 4.43 14.70
CA ASN A 44 -10.38 3.02 15.05
C ASN A 44 -9.00 2.37 14.88
N VAL A 45 -8.35 2.56 13.73
CA VAL A 45 -6.99 2.01 13.52
C VAL A 45 -5.95 2.67 14.41
N SER A 46 -6.10 3.95 14.74
CA SER A 46 -5.21 4.64 15.71
C SER A 46 -5.31 4.02 17.10
N ARG A 47 -6.52 3.69 17.58
CA ARG A 47 -6.69 2.96 18.85
C ARG A 47 -6.04 1.58 18.81
N TRP A 48 -6.15 0.85 17.70
CA TRP A 48 -5.47 -0.43 17.53
C TRP A 48 -3.94 -0.27 17.54
N TRP A 49 -3.39 0.69 16.81
CA TRP A 49 -1.95 0.92 16.71
C TRP A 49 -1.34 1.28 18.06
N ASN A 50 -2.00 2.18 18.79
CA ASN A 50 -1.61 2.55 20.15
C ASN A 50 -1.69 1.35 21.12
N LYS A 51 -2.71 0.47 20.96
CA LYS A 51 -2.88 -0.72 21.81
C LYS A 51 -1.77 -1.75 21.58
N ILE A 52 -1.38 -2.01 20.34
CA ILE A 52 -0.29 -2.98 20.08
C ILE A 52 1.08 -2.42 20.46
N GLY A 53 1.24 -1.09 20.48
CA GLY A 53 2.39 -0.41 21.05
C GLY A 53 3.70 -0.61 20.28
N LEU A 54 3.65 -1.12 19.04
CA LEU A 54 4.85 -1.41 18.24
C LEU A 54 5.73 -0.18 18.06
N ALA A 55 5.15 0.97 17.69
CA ALA A 55 5.89 2.23 17.51
C ALA A 55 6.68 2.64 18.78
N SER A 56 6.17 2.33 19.97
CA SER A 56 6.86 2.64 21.23
C SER A 56 7.94 1.62 21.60
N LYS A 57 7.78 0.35 21.21
CA LYS A 57 8.70 -0.74 21.53
C LYS A 57 9.82 -0.89 20.49
N LEU A 58 9.58 -0.46 19.26
CA LEU A 58 10.48 -0.58 18.12
C LEU A 58 10.90 0.82 17.69
N SER A 59 11.74 1.47 18.49
CA SER A 59 12.16 2.86 18.25
C SER A 59 12.95 3.08 16.95
N PHE A 60 13.49 2.01 16.36
CA PHE A 60 14.12 2.04 15.04
C PHE A 60 13.12 2.07 13.88
N SER A 61 11.88 1.62 14.11
CA SER A 61 10.87 1.52 13.07
C SER A 61 10.10 2.83 12.90
N ARG A 62 9.76 3.13 11.65
CA ARG A 62 9.01 4.32 11.26
C ARG A 62 7.54 4.17 11.66
N ASP A 63 7.03 5.10 12.45
CA ASP A 63 5.58 5.22 12.66
C ASP A 63 4.93 5.89 11.44
N ARG A 64 4.20 5.09 10.65
CA ARG A 64 3.57 5.51 9.38
C ARG A 64 2.09 5.14 9.28
N LEU A 65 1.39 5.05 10.42
CA LEU A 65 -0.03 4.67 10.43
C LEU A 65 -0.89 5.60 9.55
N MET A 66 -0.61 6.91 9.57
CA MET A 66 -1.34 7.90 8.77
C MET A 66 -1.17 7.68 7.27
N GLU A 67 0.06 7.44 6.84
CA GLU A 67 0.42 7.13 5.46
C GLU A 67 -0.21 5.79 5.05
N CYS A 68 -0.12 4.75 5.88
CA CYS A 68 -0.78 3.45 5.63
C CYS A 68 -2.31 3.59 5.48
N PHE A 69 -2.95 4.46 6.26
CA PHE A 69 -4.37 4.74 6.13
C PHE A 69 -4.68 5.46 4.82
N PHE A 70 -3.86 6.45 4.45
CA PHE A 70 -3.96 7.16 3.18
C PHE A 70 -3.82 6.23 1.96
N TRP A 71 -2.89 5.26 2.03
CA TRP A 71 -2.77 4.19 1.03
C TRP A 71 -4.06 3.38 0.91
N SER A 72 -4.63 2.96 2.03
CA SER A 72 -5.87 2.18 2.06
C SER A 72 -7.05 2.95 1.45
N VAL A 73 -7.20 4.24 1.76
CA VAL A 73 -8.18 5.14 1.12
C VAL A 73 -7.92 5.29 -0.38
N GLY A 74 -6.64 5.34 -0.79
CA GLY A 74 -6.28 5.43 -2.19
C GLY A 74 -6.59 4.18 -3.01
N MET A 75 -6.59 3.01 -2.36
CA MET A 75 -6.92 1.72 -2.96
C MET A 75 -8.42 1.46 -3.02
N VAL A 76 -9.14 1.72 -1.92
CA VAL A 76 -10.56 1.41 -1.77
C VAL A 76 -11.26 2.53 -1.01
N PHE A 77 -11.86 3.48 -1.72
CA PHE A 77 -12.39 4.72 -1.12
C PHE A 77 -13.88 4.66 -0.79
N GLU A 78 -14.60 3.67 -1.31
CA GLU A 78 -16.05 3.58 -1.22
C GLU A 78 -16.47 3.20 0.21
N PRO A 79 -17.40 3.93 0.86
CA PRO A 79 -17.72 3.77 2.28
C PRO A 79 -18.03 2.33 2.73
N GLN A 80 -18.68 1.53 1.90
CA GLN A 80 -19.05 0.15 2.22
C GLN A 80 -17.86 -0.76 2.53
N TYR A 81 -16.66 -0.46 2.03
CA TYR A 81 -15.45 -1.26 2.24
C TYR A 81 -14.63 -0.80 3.45
N TYR A 82 -15.28 -0.32 4.51
CA TYR A 82 -14.62 0.17 5.72
C TYR A 82 -13.75 -0.92 6.39
N SER A 83 -14.26 -2.16 6.45
CA SER A 83 -13.57 -3.34 6.98
C SER A 83 -12.23 -3.56 6.26
N CYS A 84 -12.25 -3.52 4.93
CA CYS A 84 -11.08 -3.61 4.08
C CYS A 84 -10.08 -2.49 4.35
N ARG A 85 -10.51 -1.22 4.40
CA ARG A 85 -9.60 -0.11 4.71
C ARG A 85 -8.93 -0.25 6.08
N LEU A 86 -9.69 -0.64 7.11
CA LEU A 86 -9.14 -0.88 8.45
C LEU A 86 -8.10 -2.02 8.41
N GLY A 87 -8.42 -3.13 7.75
CA GLY A 87 -7.51 -4.28 7.65
C GLY A 87 -6.24 -3.96 6.85
N LEU A 88 -6.37 -3.34 5.68
CA LEU A 88 -5.23 -2.93 4.85
C LEU A 88 -4.33 -1.91 5.57
N THR A 89 -4.89 -1.02 6.39
CA THR A 89 -4.08 -0.08 7.18
C THR A 89 -3.23 -0.82 8.21
N LYS A 90 -3.81 -1.82 8.90
CA LYS A 90 -3.07 -2.67 9.84
C LYS A 90 -1.97 -3.44 9.13
N VAL A 91 -2.28 -4.03 7.97
CA VAL A 91 -1.33 -4.77 7.13
C VAL A 91 -0.18 -3.86 6.68
N GLY A 92 -0.47 -2.65 6.18
CA GLY A 92 0.55 -1.68 5.78
C GLY A 92 1.47 -1.25 6.93
N ALA A 93 0.92 -1.06 8.13
CA ALA A 93 1.72 -0.69 9.30
C ALA A 93 2.66 -1.84 9.72
N LEU A 94 2.18 -3.09 9.68
CA LEU A 94 3.00 -4.27 9.93
C LEU A 94 4.07 -4.49 8.86
N ILE A 95 3.73 -4.29 7.58
CA ILE A 95 4.70 -4.34 6.47
C ILE A 95 5.82 -3.34 6.72
N THR A 96 5.49 -2.09 7.01
CA THR A 96 6.49 -1.03 7.28
C THR A 96 7.38 -1.39 8.46
N THR A 97 6.79 -1.97 9.51
CA THR A 97 7.55 -2.40 10.69
C THR A 97 8.51 -3.54 10.38
N ILE A 98 8.06 -4.52 9.62
CA ILE A 98 8.87 -5.69 9.25
C ILE A 98 9.95 -5.29 8.24
N ASP A 99 9.64 -4.43 7.27
CA ASP A 99 10.62 -3.83 6.37
C ASP A 99 11.79 -3.20 7.15
N ASP A 100 11.49 -2.38 8.17
CA ASP A 100 12.53 -1.78 9.04
C ASP A 100 13.33 -2.83 9.83
N ILE A 101 12.74 -3.97 10.19
CA ILE A 101 13.48 -5.09 10.81
C ILE A 101 14.53 -5.61 9.83
N TYR A 102 14.20 -5.80 8.55
CA TYR A 102 15.13 -6.32 7.55
C TYR A 102 16.17 -5.30 7.09
N ASP A 103 15.76 -4.04 6.98
CA ASP A 103 16.55 -3.00 6.33
C ASP A 103 17.42 -2.17 7.28
N VAL A 104 17.09 -2.14 8.57
CA VAL A 104 17.73 -1.25 9.55
C VAL A 104 18.26 -2.00 10.76
N TYR A 105 17.49 -2.97 11.29
CA TYR A 105 17.79 -3.55 12.60
C TYR A 105 18.51 -4.90 12.55
N GLY A 106 17.93 -5.88 11.86
CA GLY A 106 18.28 -7.29 12.03
C GLY A 106 19.61 -7.67 11.40
N SER A 107 20.40 -8.48 12.11
CA SER A 107 21.55 -9.18 11.51
C SER A 107 21.09 -10.31 10.58
N ILE A 108 21.94 -10.75 9.64
CA ILE A 108 21.58 -11.82 8.69
C ILE A 108 21.13 -13.11 9.41
N ASP A 109 21.75 -13.46 10.53
CA ASP A 109 21.37 -14.65 11.32
C ASP A 109 20.00 -14.48 11.99
N GLU A 110 19.74 -13.29 12.55
CA GLU A 110 18.44 -12.93 13.13
C GLU A 110 17.33 -12.92 12.08
N LEU A 111 17.59 -12.34 10.90
CA LEU A 111 16.63 -12.27 9.80
C LEU A 111 16.31 -13.65 9.24
N LYS A 112 17.28 -14.57 9.22
CA LYS A 112 17.03 -15.96 8.85
C LYS A 112 16.04 -16.62 9.82
N ILE A 113 16.25 -16.47 11.13
CA ILE A 113 15.35 -17.01 12.17
C ILE A 113 13.94 -16.41 12.03
N PHE A 114 13.86 -15.09 11.84
CA PHE A 114 12.56 -14.41 11.66
C PHE A 114 11.83 -14.91 10.40
N THR A 115 12.53 -15.00 9.27
CA THR A 115 12.00 -15.52 8.00
C THR A 115 11.45 -16.93 8.18
N ASP A 116 12.25 -17.82 8.78
CA ASP A 116 11.86 -19.22 9.00
C ASP A 116 10.62 -19.35 9.90
N ALA A 117 10.51 -18.50 10.93
CA ALA A 117 9.36 -18.50 11.83
C ALA A 117 8.07 -18.02 11.16
N VAL A 118 8.13 -16.94 10.37
CA VAL A 118 6.98 -16.45 9.59
C VAL A 118 6.55 -17.49 8.56
N LYS A 119 7.51 -18.09 7.84
CA LYS A 119 7.22 -19.13 6.83
C LYS A 119 6.56 -20.37 7.43
N ARG A 120 7.02 -20.81 8.61
CA ARG A 120 6.43 -21.95 9.33
C ARG A 120 5.13 -21.59 10.05
N TRP A 121 4.90 -20.29 10.27
CA TRP A 121 3.79 -19.76 11.05
C TRP A 121 3.68 -20.41 12.44
N ASP A 122 4.83 -20.65 13.09
CA ASP A 122 4.92 -21.35 14.38
C ASP A 122 5.25 -20.38 15.51
N ILE A 123 4.29 -20.17 16.42
CA ILE A 123 4.48 -19.29 17.59
C ILE A 123 5.61 -19.77 18.52
N ASN A 124 5.91 -21.07 18.53
CA ASN A 124 6.96 -21.62 19.37
C ASN A 124 8.37 -21.30 18.87
N ALA A 125 8.52 -20.85 17.61
CA ALA A 125 9.80 -20.42 17.07
C ALA A 125 10.31 -19.13 17.73
N MET A 126 9.43 -18.36 18.38
CA MET A 126 9.78 -17.13 19.12
C MET A 126 10.89 -17.33 20.16
N LYS A 127 11.00 -18.51 20.78
CA LYS A 127 12.01 -18.80 21.80
C LYS A 127 13.46 -18.65 21.33
N HIS A 128 13.67 -18.61 20.01
CA HIS A 128 14.97 -18.47 19.38
C HIS A 128 15.25 -17.04 18.88
N MET A 129 14.33 -16.10 19.10
CA MET A 129 14.42 -14.72 18.64
C MET A 129 14.82 -13.76 19.77
N SER A 130 15.47 -12.64 19.41
CA SER A 130 15.62 -11.49 20.31
C SER A 130 14.25 -10.90 20.67
N GLU A 131 14.15 -10.20 21.81
CA GLU A 131 12.88 -9.64 22.31
C GLU A 131 12.20 -8.74 21.26
N VAL A 132 12.99 -7.92 20.57
CA VAL A 132 12.55 -7.06 19.46
C VAL A 132 11.83 -7.86 18.36
N LEU A 133 12.44 -8.94 17.90
CA LEU A 133 11.88 -9.80 16.87
C LEU A 133 10.65 -10.56 17.36
N GLN A 134 10.63 -10.99 18.62
CA GLN A 134 9.45 -11.60 19.22
C GLN A 134 8.26 -10.64 19.22
N VAL A 135 8.47 -9.37 19.56
CA VAL A 135 7.42 -8.34 19.55
C VAL A 135 6.88 -8.12 18.14
N GLY A 136 7.75 -7.99 17.14
CA GLY A 136 7.34 -7.84 15.74
C GLY A 136 6.59 -9.06 15.21
N PHE A 137 7.11 -10.26 15.46
CA PHE A 137 6.50 -11.52 15.04
C PHE A 137 5.15 -11.76 15.72
N LEU A 138 5.05 -11.53 17.03
CA LEU A 138 3.81 -11.76 17.77
C LEU A 138 2.72 -10.77 17.37
N ALA A 139 3.07 -9.52 17.10
CA ALA A 139 2.11 -8.53 16.60
C ALA A 139 1.59 -8.90 15.20
N LEU A 140 2.46 -9.39 14.31
CA LEU A 140 2.06 -9.97 13.03
C LEU A 140 1.14 -11.17 13.26
N TYR A 141 1.61 -12.18 13.99
CA TYR A 141 0.89 -13.43 14.24
C TYR A 141 -0.51 -13.17 14.79
N ASN A 142 -0.64 -12.36 15.85
CA ASN A 142 -1.94 -12.08 16.45
C ASN A 142 -2.87 -11.33 15.49
N THR A 143 -2.37 -10.29 14.80
CA THR A 143 -3.19 -9.49 13.90
C THR A 143 -3.73 -10.31 12.73
N ILE A 144 -2.91 -11.18 12.15
CA ILE A 144 -3.30 -11.99 10.99
C ILE A 144 -4.22 -13.14 11.40
N ASN A 145 -3.99 -13.76 12.56
CA ASN A 145 -4.92 -14.77 13.09
C ASN A 145 -6.28 -14.17 13.47
N ASP A 146 -6.32 -12.96 14.03
CA ASP A 146 -7.57 -12.24 14.31
C ASP A 146 -8.36 -11.98 13.02
N MET A 147 -7.71 -11.46 11.96
CA MET A 147 -8.35 -11.26 10.65
C MET A 147 -8.87 -12.56 10.03
N GLY A 148 -8.08 -13.63 10.15
CA GLY A 148 -8.46 -14.95 9.66
C GLY A 148 -9.64 -15.54 10.43
N TYR A 149 -9.69 -15.34 11.74
CA TYR A 149 -10.82 -15.73 12.59
C TYR A 149 -12.09 -14.94 12.22
N ASP A 150 -12.00 -13.62 12.07
CA ASP A 150 -13.12 -12.78 11.65
C ASP A 150 -13.67 -13.23 10.29
N THR A 151 -12.80 -13.64 9.36
CA THR A 151 -13.20 -14.17 8.05
C THR A 151 -13.84 -15.55 8.18
N LEU A 152 -13.29 -16.44 9.00
CA LEU A 152 -13.85 -17.76 9.27
C LEU A 152 -15.27 -17.65 9.85
N VAL A 153 -15.50 -16.74 10.78
CA VAL A 153 -16.83 -16.48 11.36
C VAL A 153 -17.79 -15.91 10.32
N ALA A 154 -17.34 -15.01 9.45
CA ALA A 154 -18.20 -14.34 8.47
C ALA A 154 -18.54 -15.20 7.25
N GLN A 155 -17.59 -16.00 6.76
CA GLN A 155 -17.67 -16.73 5.48
C GLN A 155 -17.59 -18.26 5.63
N GLY A 156 -17.20 -18.79 6.79
CA GLY A 156 -16.94 -20.22 6.98
C GLY A 156 -15.60 -20.70 6.41
N THR A 157 -14.76 -19.79 5.90
CA THR A 157 -13.47 -20.11 5.26
C THR A 157 -12.29 -19.70 6.12
N ASN A 158 -11.41 -20.64 6.43
CA ASN A 158 -10.15 -20.35 7.12
C ASN A 158 -9.08 -19.87 6.14
N ILE A 159 -8.83 -18.56 6.12
CA ILE A 159 -7.84 -17.94 5.24
C ILE A 159 -6.45 -17.81 5.85
N ILE A 160 -6.27 -18.14 7.14
CA ILE A 160 -4.99 -18.01 7.87
C ILE A 160 -3.83 -18.66 7.12
N PRO A 161 -3.94 -19.91 6.59
CA PRO A 161 -2.84 -20.54 5.88
C PRO A 161 -2.41 -19.77 4.61
N ILE A 162 -3.37 -19.12 3.93
CA ILE A 162 -3.11 -18.33 2.73
C ILE A 162 -2.38 -17.04 3.11
N LEU A 163 -2.87 -16.35 4.14
CA LEU A 163 -2.25 -15.11 4.64
C LEU A 163 -0.83 -15.38 5.17
N ALA A 164 -0.65 -16.44 5.97
CA ALA A 164 0.65 -16.87 6.47
C ALA A 164 1.63 -17.15 5.34
N LYS A 165 1.18 -17.82 4.27
CA LYS A 165 1.99 -18.11 3.10
C LYS A 165 2.51 -16.84 2.42
N VAL A 166 1.65 -15.87 2.12
CA VAL A 166 2.09 -14.63 1.43
C VAL A 166 2.99 -13.76 2.31
N TRP A 167 2.80 -13.79 3.64
CA TRP A 167 3.73 -13.14 4.58
C TRP A 167 5.10 -13.83 4.61
N GLY A 168 5.13 -15.17 4.56
CA GLY A 168 6.37 -15.94 4.45
C GLY A 168 7.12 -15.64 3.14
N GLU A 169 6.41 -15.57 2.02
CA GLU A 169 7.01 -15.21 0.72
C GLU A 169 7.54 -13.77 0.72
N LEU A 170 6.86 -12.83 1.40
CA LEU A 170 7.34 -11.46 1.57
C LEU A 170 8.64 -11.41 2.39
N THR A 171 8.69 -12.10 3.53
CA THR A 171 9.90 -12.12 4.38
C THR A 171 11.07 -12.83 3.71
N GLU A 172 10.81 -13.85 2.88
CA GLU A 172 11.83 -14.44 2.03
C GLU A 172 12.38 -13.44 1.02
N ALA A 173 11.51 -12.66 0.35
CA ALA A 173 11.93 -11.64 -0.60
C ALA A 173 12.75 -10.51 0.08
N PHE A 174 12.34 -10.06 1.27
CA PHE A 174 13.14 -9.14 2.08
C PHE A 174 14.50 -9.74 2.47
N PHE A 175 14.53 -11.02 2.83
CA PHE A 175 15.79 -11.68 3.19
C PHE A 175 16.76 -11.78 2.00
N VAL A 176 16.26 -11.94 0.77
CA VAL A 176 17.10 -11.88 -0.44
C VAL A 176 17.76 -10.50 -0.57
N GLU A 177 16.99 -9.41 -0.42
CA GLU A 177 17.52 -8.05 -0.52
C GLU A 177 18.49 -7.72 0.62
N ALA A 178 18.19 -8.14 1.85
CA ALA A 178 19.09 -7.99 2.99
C ALA A 178 20.45 -8.67 2.73
N LYS A 179 20.46 -9.87 2.14
CA LYS A 179 21.69 -10.57 1.76
C LYS A 179 22.47 -9.80 0.69
N TRP A 180 21.79 -9.34 -0.36
CA TRP A 180 22.43 -8.54 -1.42
C TRP A 180 23.08 -7.27 -0.86
N ASN A 181 22.35 -6.52 -0.02
CA ASN A 181 22.86 -5.33 0.64
C ASN A 181 24.05 -5.65 1.57
N HIS A 182 23.98 -6.72 2.36
CA HIS A 182 25.03 -7.09 3.31
C HIS A 182 26.38 -7.36 2.63
N ILE A 183 26.38 -7.99 1.46
CA ILE A 183 27.60 -8.30 0.70
C ILE A 183 27.90 -7.26 -0.40
N ASN A 184 27.15 -6.16 -0.47
CA ASN A 184 27.21 -5.15 -1.53
C ASN A 184 27.11 -5.74 -2.95
N TYR A 185 26.31 -6.80 -3.12
CA TYR A 185 26.06 -7.40 -4.42
C TYR A 185 24.88 -6.72 -5.11
N LYS A 186 25.11 -6.24 -6.33
CA LYS A 186 24.07 -5.72 -7.21
C LYS A 186 23.75 -6.76 -8.29
N PRO A 187 22.58 -7.41 -8.23
CA PRO A 187 22.15 -8.35 -9.26
C PRO A 187 21.90 -7.63 -10.60
N ALA A 188 21.77 -8.41 -11.68
CA ALA A 188 21.20 -7.91 -12.93
C ALA A 188 19.80 -7.33 -12.67
N LEU A 189 19.37 -6.35 -13.47
CA LEU A 189 18.11 -5.67 -13.27
C LEU A 189 16.93 -6.66 -13.32
N GLU A 190 16.96 -7.66 -14.20
CA GLU A 190 15.89 -8.65 -14.30
C GLU A 190 15.78 -9.50 -13.02
N ASP A 191 16.91 -9.97 -12.49
CA ASP A 191 16.99 -10.73 -11.24
C ASP A 191 16.54 -9.89 -10.04
N TYR A 192 16.95 -8.62 -9.99
CA TYR A 192 16.46 -7.66 -9.00
C TYR A 192 14.95 -7.56 -9.09
N LEU A 193 14.42 -7.25 -10.28
CA LEU A 193 13.00 -6.98 -10.46
C LEU A 193 12.15 -8.19 -10.14
N ASP A 194 12.58 -9.43 -10.45
CA ASP A 194 11.83 -10.65 -10.10
C ASP A 194 11.65 -10.81 -8.59
N ASN A 195 12.64 -10.43 -7.77
CA ASN A 195 12.46 -10.35 -6.32
C ASN A 195 11.68 -9.09 -5.90
N ALA A 196 12.00 -7.95 -6.50
CA ALA A 196 11.60 -6.63 -6.02
C ALA A 196 10.09 -6.37 -6.15
N TRP A 197 9.41 -6.94 -7.15
CA TRP A 197 7.95 -6.83 -7.24
C TRP A 197 7.23 -7.63 -6.14
N ARG A 198 7.90 -8.60 -5.52
CA ARG A 198 7.40 -9.37 -4.37
C ARG A 198 7.73 -8.63 -3.06
N SER A 199 8.97 -8.18 -2.90
CA SER A 199 9.43 -7.47 -1.69
C SER A 199 8.72 -6.13 -1.47
N VAL A 200 8.22 -5.47 -2.52
CA VAL A 200 7.43 -4.24 -2.37
C VAL A 200 6.07 -4.46 -1.68
N SER A 201 5.73 -5.69 -1.27
CA SER A 201 4.53 -6.07 -0.51
C SER A 201 3.19 -5.98 -1.23
N GLY A 202 3.17 -5.57 -2.51
CA GLY A 202 1.92 -5.45 -3.27
C GLY A 202 1.09 -6.73 -3.31
N VAL A 203 1.74 -7.91 -3.36
CA VAL A 203 1.08 -9.22 -3.27
C VAL A 203 0.34 -9.38 -1.94
N VAL A 204 1.02 -9.12 -0.82
CA VAL A 204 0.44 -9.24 0.53
C VAL A 204 -0.76 -8.30 0.67
N ILE A 205 -0.60 -7.03 0.29
CA ILE A 205 -1.66 -6.03 0.36
C ILE A 205 -2.89 -6.48 -0.45
N LEU A 206 -2.68 -6.93 -1.70
CA LEU A 206 -3.79 -7.35 -2.56
C LEU A 206 -4.44 -8.64 -2.08
N THR A 207 -3.68 -9.64 -1.63
CA THR A 207 -4.26 -10.87 -1.06
C THR A 207 -5.14 -10.57 0.15
N HIS A 208 -4.68 -9.70 1.06
CA HIS A 208 -5.50 -9.23 2.19
C HIS A 208 -6.77 -8.53 1.71
N GLY A 209 -6.62 -7.58 0.78
CA GLY A 209 -7.76 -6.82 0.25
C GLY A 209 -8.80 -7.70 -0.45
N TYR A 210 -8.38 -8.76 -1.14
CA TYR A 210 -9.27 -9.71 -1.80
C TYR A 210 -10.24 -10.37 -0.82
N PHE A 211 -9.72 -10.89 0.30
CA PHE A 211 -10.57 -11.52 1.30
C PHE A 211 -11.42 -10.50 2.08
N LEU A 212 -10.82 -9.37 2.47
CA LEU A 212 -11.50 -8.35 3.26
C LEU A 212 -12.63 -7.66 2.48
N MET A 213 -12.47 -7.36 1.19
CA MET A 213 -13.56 -6.78 0.38
C MET A 213 -14.73 -7.75 0.19
N ASN A 214 -14.47 -9.05 0.21
CA ASN A 214 -15.50 -10.07 0.04
C ASN A 214 -16.11 -10.52 1.38
N GLN A 215 -15.56 -10.09 2.53
CA GLN A 215 -16.07 -10.42 3.86
C GLN A 215 -17.52 -9.96 4.03
N ASP A 216 -17.82 -8.74 3.60
CA ASP A 216 -19.16 -8.17 3.68
C ASP A 216 -20.12 -8.73 2.60
N ALA A 217 -19.58 -9.25 1.49
CA ALA A 217 -20.36 -9.76 0.37
C ALA A 217 -20.76 -11.25 0.51
N LYS A 218 -20.25 -11.97 1.53
CA LYS A 218 -20.50 -13.41 1.77
C LYS A 218 -20.37 -14.30 0.52
N LYS A 219 -19.43 -13.97 -0.36
CA LYS A 219 -19.11 -14.81 -1.52
C LYS A 219 -18.24 -15.98 -1.08
N ASP A 220 -18.46 -17.15 -1.68
CA ASP A 220 -17.57 -18.30 -1.51
C ASP A 220 -16.26 -18.01 -2.25
N VAL A 221 -15.28 -17.50 -1.51
CA VAL A 221 -14.02 -17.00 -2.05
C VAL A 221 -12.89 -17.95 -1.66
N THR A 222 -12.30 -18.58 -2.66
CA THR A 222 -11.20 -19.54 -2.48
C THR A 222 -9.90 -19.01 -3.10
N ASN A 223 -8.77 -19.60 -2.71
CA ASN A 223 -7.46 -19.27 -3.28
C ASN A 223 -7.39 -19.55 -4.80
N SER A 224 -8.06 -20.60 -5.28
CA SER A 224 -8.11 -20.93 -6.71
C SER A 224 -8.88 -19.86 -7.50
N SER A 225 -9.91 -19.24 -6.89
CA SER A 225 -10.59 -18.09 -7.47
C SER A 225 -9.71 -16.84 -7.55
N MET A 226 -8.70 -16.69 -6.68
CA MET A 226 -7.76 -15.57 -6.72
C MET A 226 -6.72 -15.71 -7.83
N GLY A 227 -6.33 -16.94 -8.19
CA GLY A 227 -5.30 -17.23 -9.21
C GLY A 227 -5.60 -16.63 -10.59
N LYS A 228 -6.88 -16.39 -10.90
CA LYS A 228 -7.27 -15.68 -12.14
C LYS A 228 -6.75 -14.24 -12.22
N PHE A 229 -6.38 -13.65 -11.07
CA PHE A 229 -5.85 -12.30 -10.97
C PHE A 229 -4.33 -12.23 -10.82
N ASP A 230 -3.60 -13.33 -10.96
CA ASP A 230 -2.14 -13.38 -10.74
C ASP A 230 -1.37 -12.33 -11.54
N ASN A 231 -1.71 -12.17 -12.83
CA ASN A 231 -1.09 -11.14 -13.67
C ASN A 231 -1.45 -9.72 -13.20
N LEU A 232 -2.69 -9.50 -12.75
CA LEU A 232 -3.12 -8.21 -12.25
C LEU A 232 -2.38 -7.82 -10.97
N ILE A 233 -2.23 -8.78 -10.04
CA ILE A 233 -1.47 -8.62 -8.80
C ILE A 233 0.01 -8.35 -9.12
N LYS A 234 0.61 -9.15 -10.00
CA LYS A 234 2.02 -9.00 -10.41
C LYS A 234 2.28 -7.62 -11.01
N TRP A 235 1.52 -7.20 -12.01
CA TRP A 235 1.78 -5.94 -12.70
C TRP A 235 1.43 -4.71 -11.86
N SER A 236 0.42 -4.81 -10.99
CA SER A 236 0.17 -3.76 -10.00
C SER A 236 1.34 -3.59 -9.02
N SER A 237 1.87 -4.71 -8.51
CA SER A 237 3.03 -4.72 -7.62
C SER A 237 4.32 -4.25 -8.33
N MET A 238 4.51 -4.62 -9.60
CA MET A 238 5.62 -4.12 -10.41
C MET A 238 5.55 -2.60 -10.58
N ILE A 239 4.37 -2.04 -10.87
CA ILE A 239 4.20 -0.58 -10.97
C ILE A 239 4.49 0.09 -9.62
N PHE A 240 4.03 -0.50 -8.52
CA PHE A 240 4.36 -0.03 -7.17
C PHE A 240 5.88 0.01 -6.98
N ARG A 241 6.58 -1.11 -7.16
CA ARG A 241 8.05 -1.19 -7.04
C ARG A 241 8.75 -0.11 -7.85
N LEU A 242 8.44 0.00 -9.15
CA LEU A 242 9.14 0.94 -10.02
C LEU A 242 8.92 2.41 -9.62
N TYR A 243 7.72 2.78 -9.15
CA TYR A 243 7.49 4.13 -8.62
C TYR A 243 8.22 4.37 -7.30
N ASN A 244 8.24 3.38 -6.41
CA ASN A 244 8.99 3.43 -5.15
C ASN A 244 10.48 3.66 -5.42
N ASP A 245 11.12 2.80 -6.20
CA ASP A 245 12.55 2.91 -6.52
C ASP A 245 12.91 4.24 -7.19
N LEU A 246 12.05 4.74 -8.09
CA LEU A 246 12.28 6.05 -8.72
C LEU A 246 12.34 7.17 -7.69
N ALA A 247 11.54 7.10 -6.63
CA ALA A 247 11.44 8.14 -5.62
C ALA A 247 12.47 8.00 -4.50
N THR A 248 12.84 6.78 -4.11
CA THR A 248 13.68 6.51 -2.95
C THR A 248 15.15 6.28 -3.28
N SER A 249 15.47 5.88 -4.52
CA SER A 249 16.83 5.46 -4.92
C SER A 249 17.94 6.44 -4.57
N SER A 250 17.75 7.75 -4.73
CA SER A 250 18.80 8.73 -4.41
C SER A 250 19.14 8.72 -2.91
N ASP A 251 18.12 8.84 -2.06
CA ASP A 251 18.30 8.84 -0.60
C ASP A 251 18.84 7.49 -0.10
N GLU A 252 18.45 6.38 -0.73
CA GLU A 252 18.97 5.04 -0.44
C GLU A 252 20.46 4.93 -0.75
N MET A 253 20.89 5.39 -1.93
CA MET A 253 22.29 5.38 -2.35
C MET A 253 23.15 6.24 -1.41
N ASP A 254 22.66 7.40 -0.99
CA ASP A 254 23.35 8.29 -0.04
C ASP A 254 23.52 7.66 1.35
N ARG A 255 22.61 6.76 1.75
CA ARG A 255 22.66 6.01 3.02
C ARG A 255 23.46 4.70 2.91
N GLY A 256 24.05 4.42 1.76
CA GLY A 256 24.83 3.20 1.52
C GLY A 256 24.00 1.97 1.18
N LYS A 257 22.68 2.09 0.99
CA LYS A 257 21.87 1.03 0.39
C LYS A 257 22.14 1.01 -1.11
N SER A 258 22.63 -0.12 -1.61
CA SER A 258 23.22 -0.16 -2.94
C SER A 258 22.35 -0.84 -3.98
N VAL A 259 21.22 -1.46 -3.59
CA VAL A 259 20.42 -2.34 -4.45
C VAL A 259 19.00 -1.77 -4.66
N ASN A 260 18.80 -1.13 -5.81
CA ASN A 260 17.48 -0.74 -6.34
C ASN A 260 17.51 -0.79 -7.88
N ALA A 261 16.35 -0.65 -8.53
CA ALA A 261 16.28 -0.76 -10.00
C ALA A 261 17.19 0.24 -10.73
N ILE A 262 17.42 1.43 -10.16
CA ILE A 262 18.27 2.45 -10.76
C ILE A 262 19.74 2.03 -10.68
N SER A 263 20.21 1.64 -9.49
CA SER A 263 21.59 1.23 -9.28
C SER A 263 21.95 -0.08 -10.00
N CYS A 264 21.03 -1.05 -10.05
CA CYS A 264 21.18 -2.28 -10.81
C CYS A 264 21.35 -2.00 -12.31
N TYR A 265 20.47 -1.17 -12.90
CA TYR A 265 20.55 -0.84 -14.32
C TYR A 265 21.82 -0.04 -14.67
N MET A 266 22.20 0.92 -13.83
CA MET A 266 23.44 1.69 -14.00
C MET A 266 24.66 0.78 -14.05
N GLN A 267 24.73 -0.20 -13.15
CA GLN A 267 25.85 -1.15 -13.10
C GLN A 267 25.84 -2.12 -14.28
N GLU A 268 24.69 -2.69 -14.63
CA GLU A 268 24.60 -3.70 -15.68
C GLU A 268 24.97 -3.14 -17.07
N HIS A 269 24.63 -1.87 -17.34
CA HIS A 269 24.82 -1.25 -18.64
C HIS A 269 25.91 -0.18 -18.70
N ASP A 270 26.60 0.10 -17.58
CA ASP A 270 27.60 1.16 -17.45
C ASP A 270 27.08 2.54 -17.92
N VAL A 271 25.93 2.94 -17.38
CA VAL A 271 25.25 4.20 -17.76
C VAL A 271 25.04 5.13 -16.56
N CYS A 272 24.88 6.42 -16.84
CA CYS A 272 24.56 7.39 -15.80
C CYS A 272 23.10 7.28 -15.30
N GLU A 273 22.85 7.82 -14.11
CA GLU A 273 21.55 7.78 -13.43
C GLU A 273 20.40 8.34 -14.29
N GLN A 274 20.64 9.39 -15.07
CA GLN A 274 19.62 9.99 -15.94
C GLN A 274 19.12 9.00 -17.00
N VAL A 275 20.03 8.19 -17.56
CA VAL A 275 19.68 7.15 -18.55
C VAL A 275 18.91 6.03 -17.86
N ALA A 276 19.36 5.59 -16.68
CA ALA A 276 18.66 4.58 -15.90
C ALA A 276 17.23 4.98 -15.52
N ARG A 277 17.06 6.20 -14.98
CA ARG A 277 15.73 6.76 -14.65
C ARG A 277 14.80 6.82 -15.86
N LYS A 278 15.33 7.17 -17.04
CA LYS A 278 14.54 7.17 -18.29
C LYS A 278 14.11 5.76 -18.67
N TYR A 279 15.00 4.77 -18.53
CA TYR A 279 14.66 3.38 -18.80
C TYR A 279 13.60 2.84 -17.83
N ILE A 280 13.75 3.07 -16.52
CA ILE A 280 12.77 2.65 -15.51
C ILE A 280 11.39 3.29 -15.75
N LYS A 281 11.32 4.56 -16.16
CA LYS A 281 10.05 5.17 -16.60
C LYS A 281 9.42 4.44 -17.78
N SER A 282 10.22 3.98 -18.75
CA SER A 282 9.70 3.17 -19.87
C SER A 282 9.20 1.79 -19.41
N LEU A 283 9.78 1.21 -18.36
CA LEU A 283 9.29 -0.03 -17.76
C LEU A 283 7.94 0.17 -17.08
N ILE A 284 7.71 1.32 -16.44
CA ILE A 284 6.40 1.69 -15.88
C ILE A 284 5.35 1.70 -16.99
N ASP A 285 5.63 2.34 -18.14
CA ASP A 285 4.70 2.37 -19.27
C ASP A 285 4.38 0.96 -19.79
N LYS A 286 5.38 0.08 -19.87
CA LYS A 286 5.20 -1.33 -20.25
C LYS A 286 4.35 -2.08 -19.21
N ALA A 287 4.62 -1.88 -17.92
CA ALA A 287 3.89 -2.52 -16.84
C ALA A 287 2.41 -2.07 -16.81
N TRP A 288 2.12 -0.79 -17.08
CA TRP A 288 0.75 -0.31 -17.26
C TRP A 288 0.02 -1.00 -18.42
N LYS A 289 0.68 -1.14 -19.58
CA LYS A 289 0.10 -1.89 -20.71
C LYS A 289 -0.22 -3.33 -20.34
N LYS A 290 0.70 -4.02 -19.66
CA LYS A 290 0.51 -5.39 -19.19
C LYS A 290 -0.61 -5.53 -18.15
N MET A 291 -0.75 -4.55 -17.25
CA MET A 291 -1.85 -4.52 -16.29
C MET A 291 -3.20 -4.31 -16.99
N ILE A 292 -3.26 -3.47 -18.03
CA ILE A 292 -4.47 -3.27 -18.84
C ILE A 292 -4.82 -4.54 -19.62
N GLU A 293 -3.83 -5.21 -20.22
CA GLU A 293 -4.02 -6.53 -20.86
C GLU A 293 -4.61 -7.54 -19.86
N ALA A 294 -4.06 -7.63 -18.65
CA ALA A 294 -4.55 -8.52 -17.60
C ALA A 294 -6.00 -8.19 -17.19
N ARG A 295 -6.35 -6.90 -17.06
CA ARG A 295 -7.72 -6.44 -16.79
C ARG A 295 -8.69 -6.90 -17.89
N VAL A 296 -8.32 -6.71 -19.15
CA VAL A 296 -9.18 -7.03 -20.31
C VAL A 296 -9.38 -8.55 -20.47
N ALA A 297 -8.39 -9.34 -20.05
CA ALA A 297 -8.46 -10.80 -20.07
C ALA A 297 -9.44 -11.40 -19.02
N CYS A 298 -10.01 -10.59 -18.12
CA CYS A 298 -11.00 -11.02 -17.12
C CYS A 298 -12.41 -10.42 -17.37
N PRO A 299 -13.06 -10.68 -18.53
CA PRO A 299 -14.30 -9.99 -18.90
C PRO A 299 -15.51 -10.34 -18.02
N ASP A 300 -15.64 -11.60 -17.60
CA ASP A 300 -16.76 -12.07 -16.76
C ASP A 300 -16.73 -11.47 -15.34
N ASP A 301 -15.55 -11.01 -14.90
CA ASP A 301 -15.30 -10.41 -13.59
C ASP A 301 -15.19 -8.88 -13.67
N SER A 302 -15.58 -8.24 -14.77
CA SER A 302 -15.42 -6.79 -14.98
C SER A 302 -16.08 -5.89 -13.93
N LYS A 303 -16.97 -6.46 -13.09
CA LYS A 303 -17.63 -5.80 -11.95
C LYS A 303 -17.05 -6.20 -10.58
N ASP A 304 -15.99 -7.00 -10.55
CA ASP A 304 -15.34 -7.39 -9.30
C ASP A 304 -14.56 -6.19 -8.73
N PRO A 305 -14.92 -5.69 -7.53
CA PRO A 305 -14.23 -4.56 -6.92
C PRO A 305 -12.73 -4.82 -6.68
N PHE A 306 -12.30 -6.10 -6.66
CA PHE A 306 -10.90 -6.46 -6.59
C PHE A 306 -10.07 -5.93 -7.75
N ILE A 307 -10.64 -5.90 -8.96
CA ILE A 307 -9.95 -5.41 -10.14
C ILE A 307 -9.61 -3.92 -9.97
N ASP A 308 -10.57 -3.14 -9.50
CA ASP A 308 -10.38 -1.71 -9.27
C ASP A 308 -9.38 -1.46 -8.13
N MET A 309 -9.43 -2.23 -7.04
CA MET A 309 -8.44 -2.15 -5.97
C MET A 309 -7.02 -2.41 -6.47
N ALA A 310 -6.83 -3.45 -7.29
CA ALA A 310 -5.52 -3.78 -7.85
C ALA A 310 -4.99 -2.67 -8.77
N ILE A 311 -5.84 -2.10 -9.62
CA ILE A 311 -5.45 -0.94 -10.44
C ILE A 311 -5.18 0.29 -9.55
N ASN A 312 -5.96 0.47 -8.49
CA ASN A 312 -5.82 1.59 -7.58
C ASN A 312 -4.53 1.51 -6.78
N LEU A 313 -4.00 0.32 -6.44
CA LEU A 313 -2.66 0.16 -5.85
C LEU A 313 -1.59 0.82 -6.74
N ALA A 314 -1.61 0.57 -8.05
CA ALA A 314 -0.71 1.22 -8.99
C ALA A 314 -0.92 2.75 -9.05
N ARG A 315 -2.17 3.22 -8.99
CA ARG A 315 -2.49 4.67 -8.99
C ARG A 315 -2.06 5.38 -7.71
N ILE A 316 -2.22 4.76 -6.55
CA ILE A 316 -1.78 5.33 -5.27
C ILE A 316 -0.27 5.29 -5.15
N SER A 317 0.40 4.25 -5.68
CA SER A 317 1.85 4.20 -5.76
C SER A 317 2.42 5.37 -6.56
N HIS A 318 1.89 5.63 -7.75
CA HIS A 318 2.28 6.81 -8.52
C HIS A 318 2.04 8.10 -7.71
N CYS A 319 0.88 8.21 -7.07
CA CYS A 319 0.54 9.39 -6.28
C CYS A 319 1.55 9.62 -5.15
N THR A 320 1.77 8.62 -4.30
CA THR A 320 2.65 8.70 -3.13
C THR A 320 4.09 9.02 -3.54
N TYR A 321 4.59 8.43 -4.62
CA TYR A 321 5.99 8.56 -5.03
C TYR A 321 6.24 9.58 -6.15
N GLN A 322 5.24 10.37 -6.53
CA GLN A 322 5.34 11.28 -7.69
C GLN A 322 6.46 12.31 -7.55
N TYR A 323 6.72 12.77 -6.32
CA TYR A 323 7.59 13.92 -6.04
C TYR A 323 8.63 13.64 -4.95
N GLY A 324 8.93 12.38 -4.69
CA GLY A 324 9.81 11.92 -3.60
C GLY A 324 9.14 10.85 -2.74
N ASP A 325 9.78 10.48 -1.64
CA ASP A 325 9.30 9.44 -0.73
C ASP A 325 8.12 9.92 0.13
N GLY A 326 6.91 9.82 -0.40
CA GLY A 326 5.68 10.17 0.31
C GLY A 326 5.26 9.20 1.43
N HIS A 327 5.98 8.08 1.63
CA HIS A 327 5.68 7.09 2.67
C HIS A 327 6.72 7.10 3.79
N GLY A 328 8.00 6.89 3.45
CA GLY A 328 9.08 6.81 4.42
C GLY A 328 9.53 8.19 4.92
N ALA A 329 9.57 9.21 4.07
CA ALA A 329 10.03 10.55 4.40
C ALA A 329 9.14 11.66 3.81
N PRO A 330 7.84 11.73 4.20
CA PRO A 330 6.87 12.60 3.55
C PRO A 330 7.22 14.08 3.67
N ASP A 331 7.33 14.74 2.51
CA ASP A 331 7.48 16.19 2.38
C ASP A 331 6.18 16.94 2.67
N ALA A 332 6.22 18.28 2.63
CA ALA A 332 5.03 19.11 2.83
C ALA A 332 3.90 18.77 1.85
N ARG A 333 4.21 18.48 0.58
CA ARG A 333 3.22 18.15 -0.45
C ARG A 333 2.49 16.84 -0.15
N SER A 334 3.22 15.86 0.36
CA SER A 334 2.66 14.56 0.76
C SER A 334 1.72 14.73 1.96
N LYS A 335 2.10 15.57 2.93
CA LYS A 335 1.25 15.93 4.07
C LYS A 335 0.00 16.69 3.64
N ASP A 336 0.11 17.65 2.73
CA ASP A 336 -1.02 18.42 2.21
C ASP A 336 -2.04 17.52 1.49
N ARG A 337 -1.57 16.48 0.77
CA ARG A 337 -2.47 15.49 0.16
C ARG A 337 -3.26 14.73 1.21
N VAL A 338 -2.62 14.28 2.28
CA VAL A 338 -3.30 13.62 3.40
C VAL A 338 -4.32 14.56 4.04
N LEU A 339 -3.93 15.80 4.35
CA LEU A 339 -4.82 16.81 4.91
C LEU A 339 -6.05 17.04 4.02
N SER A 340 -5.84 17.23 2.71
CA SER A 340 -6.90 17.50 1.76
C SER A 340 -7.90 16.34 1.58
N VAL A 341 -7.48 15.09 1.76
CA VAL A 341 -8.39 13.94 1.58
C VAL A 341 -9.05 13.56 2.89
N ILE A 342 -8.30 13.59 3.99
CA ILE A 342 -8.69 13.00 5.26
C ILE A 342 -9.23 14.02 6.25
N PHE A 343 -8.74 15.27 6.25
CA PHE A 343 -9.02 16.22 7.33
C PHE A 343 -9.79 17.46 6.91
N GLU A 344 -9.42 18.08 5.80
CA GLU A 344 -10.00 19.34 5.37
C GLU A 344 -11.27 19.09 4.54
N PRO A 345 -12.46 19.48 5.00
CA PRO A 345 -13.65 19.39 4.17
C PRO A 345 -13.58 20.39 3.00
N ILE A 346 -14.31 20.10 1.92
CA ILE A 346 -14.55 21.09 0.87
C ILE A 346 -15.63 22.04 1.39
N ARG A 347 -15.34 23.34 1.38
CA ARG A 347 -16.31 24.36 1.82
C ARG A 347 -17.30 24.60 0.69
N GLU A 348 -18.58 24.70 1.03
CA GLU A 348 -19.57 25.29 0.13
C GLU A 348 -19.18 26.75 -0.09
N GLN A 349 -19.14 27.20 -1.34
CA GLN A 349 -19.08 28.63 -1.59
C GLN A 349 -20.43 29.20 -1.18
N GLU A 350 -20.45 30.05 -0.16
CA GLU A 350 -21.61 30.89 0.11
C GLU A 350 -21.90 31.68 -1.16
N HIS A 351 -23.02 31.34 -1.83
CA HIS A 351 -23.55 32.21 -2.85
C HIS A 351 -23.83 33.55 -2.18
N TYR A 352 -23.11 34.59 -2.59
CA TYR A 352 -23.55 35.96 -2.38
C TYR A 352 -24.96 36.04 -2.96
N GLU A 353 -25.98 36.03 -2.09
CA GLU A 353 -27.28 36.54 -2.47
C GLU A 353 -27.04 37.94 -3.07
N PRO A 354 -27.48 38.21 -4.30
CA PRO A 354 -27.51 39.57 -4.77
C PRO A 354 -28.39 40.30 -3.76
N LYS A 355 -27.82 41.26 -3.02
CA LYS A 355 -28.60 42.20 -2.21
C LYS A 355 -29.73 42.68 -3.11
N LEU A 356 -30.94 42.21 -2.83
CA LEU A 356 -32.16 42.83 -3.32
C LEU A 356 -32.06 44.27 -2.85
N GLN A 357 -31.70 45.17 -3.77
CA GLN A 357 -31.84 46.60 -3.55
C GLN A 357 -33.33 46.83 -3.39
N GLN A 358 -33.78 46.85 -2.13
CA GLN A 358 -35.05 47.42 -1.77
C GLN A 358 -34.93 48.94 -1.88
N GLN A 359 -35.78 49.47 -2.76
CA GLN A 359 -36.24 50.85 -2.92
C GLN A 359 -35.33 51.83 -3.68
#